data_AF-A0A4R9B4Q3-F1
#
_entry.id   AF-A0A4R9B4Q3-F1
#
_cell.length_a   1.000
_cell.length_b   1.000
_cell.length_c   1.000
_cell.angle_alpha   90.00
_cell.angle_beta   90.00
_cell.angle_gamma   90.00
#
_symmetry.space_group_name_H-M   'P 1'
#
loop_
_entity.id
_entity.type
_entity.pdbx_description
1 polymer ?
#
loop_
_entity_poly.entity_id
_entity_poly.type
_entity_poly.pdbx_seq_one_letter_code
_entity_poly.pdbx_strand_id
1 'polypeptide(L)'
;MLLIVAATWFVSAGLLSGPVTGAAAATCGKFEQATLSCPEANGVFDHGGVDLSAGFDSNSGGGGGAPPGADGGAQTDENPGQNGDQGTVNVADPLVIVRDPFFVNCTPGSPCDPSLVVSMSDLVNFRPVVPTQGMEPNGWTVIGLPTNFFAAASAHTRSGLLLGFPAEVRFTPAGYRWAYGDGATGGSATGGASWADLHLPEFSETATSHTYLDAGDFVIALTVDYSAQYRFAGQPWRGIGGTLAVPANPITARAGTARTVLVDRECTRNPSGPGC
;
A
#
# COMPACT_ATOMS: atom_id res chain seq x y z
N MET A 1 -9.94 61.60 28.33
CA MET A 1 -10.22 60.36 29.08
C MET A 1 -9.78 59.21 28.19
N LEU A 2 -8.49 59.01 27.93
CA LEU A 2 -7.38 58.55 28.78
C LEU A 2 -7.53 57.07 29.20
N LEU A 3 -6.57 56.26 28.70
CA LEU A 3 -6.10 54.93 29.16
C LEU A 3 -7.03 53.73 28.80
N ILE A 4 -6.60 52.56 28.31
CA ILE A 4 -5.31 51.83 28.37
C ILE A 4 -5.13 50.93 27.12
N VAL A 5 -3.95 51.01 26.50
CA VAL A 5 -3.39 50.02 25.58
C VAL A 5 -2.76 48.90 26.40
N ALA A 6 -3.24 47.66 26.27
CA ALA A 6 -2.57 46.49 26.82
C ALA A 6 -1.73 45.83 25.72
N ALA A 7 -0.45 46.20 25.68
CA ALA A 7 0.58 45.50 24.92
C ALA A 7 1.01 44.26 25.74
N THR A 8 0.64 43.06 25.29
CA THR A 8 1.19 41.81 25.80
C THR A 8 2.39 41.39 24.96
N TRP A 9 3.47 41.13 25.68
CA TRP A 9 4.80 40.87 25.17
C TRP A 9 4.93 39.44 24.62
N PHE A 10 5.71 39.34 23.53
CA PHE A 10 6.28 38.10 23.01
C PHE A 10 7.12 37.38 24.07
N VAL A 11 6.92 36.08 24.24
CA VAL A 11 7.97 35.16 24.68
C VAL A 11 8.16 34.11 23.60
N SER A 12 9.18 34.33 22.78
CA SER A 12 9.71 33.35 21.85
C SER A 12 10.44 32.28 22.66
N ALA A 13 9.85 31.09 22.78
CA ALA A 13 10.57 29.92 23.27
C ALA A 13 11.51 29.44 22.17
N GLY A 14 12.79 29.81 22.29
CA GLY A 14 13.86 29.39 21.41
C GLY A 14 14.11 27.88 21.50
N LEU A 15 14.38 27.29 20.33
CA LEU A 15 14.89 25.93 20.19
C LEU A 15 16.18 25.76 21.00
N LEU A 16 16.17 24.83 21.95
CA LEU A 16 17.38 24.22 22.50
C LEU A 16 17.56 22.86 21.84
N SER A 17 18.34 22.85 20.76
CA SER A 17 18.92 21.66 20.15
C SER A 17 19.93 21.04 21.12
N GLY A 18 19.50 20.02 21.85
CA GLY A 18 20.42 19.12 22.57
C GLY A 18 21.33 18.36 21.60
N PRO A 19 22.50 17.91 22.04
CA PRO A 19 23.39 17.11 21.19
C PRO A 19 22.68 15.81 20.79
N VAL A 20 22.61 15.56 19.48
CA VAL A 20 22.20 14.27 18.94
C VAL A 20 23.32 13.29 19.25
N THR A 21 23.20 12.57 20.36
CA THR A 21 23.99 11.35 20.57
C THR A 21 23.52 10.33 19.53
N GLY A 22 24.38 10.05 18.55
CA GLY A 22 24.15 8.97 17.60
C GLY A 22 23.91 7.67 18.36
N ALA A 23 22.71 7.12 18.24
CA ALA A 23 22.44 5.77 18.68
C ALA A 23 23.24 4.83 17.77
N ALA A 24 24.37 4.33 18.25
CA ALA A 24 24.86 3.05 17.75
C ALA A 24 23.76 2.03 18.06
N ALA A 25 23.17 1.45 17.03
CA ALA A 25 22.23 0.36 17.18
C ALA A 25 23.00 -0.82 17.78
N ALA A 26 22.96 -0.96 19.10
CA ALA A 26 23.32 -2.21 19.74
C ALA A 26 22.22 -3.21 19.35
N THR A 27 22.53 -4.11 18.41
CA THR A 27 21.70 -5.25 18.00
C THR A 27 21.56 -6.32 19.10
N CYS A 28 21.88 -5.97 20.34
CA CYS A 28 21.97 -6.85 21.49
C CYS A 28 20.82 -6.55 22.46
N GLY A 29 20.16 -7.59 22.96
CA GLY A 29 19.03 -7.45 23.89
C GLY A 29 19.46 -6.87 25.24
N LYS A 30 18.51 -6.28 25.97
CA LYS A 30 18.77 -5.67 27.31
C LYS A 30 19.36 -6.67 28.33
N PHE A 31 19.06 -7.95 28.18
CA PHE A 31 19.57 -9.02 29.04
C PHE A 31 21.06 -9.26 28.81
N GLU A 32 21.51 -9.25 27.56
CA GLU A 32 22.90 -9.53 27.17
C GLU A 32 23.84 -8.36 27.47
N GLN A 33 23.30 -7.12 27.46
CA GLN A 33 24.01 -5.93 27.95
C GLN A 33 24.31 -6.01 29.46
N ALA A 34 23.42 -6.61 30.25
CA ALA A 34 23.59 -6.72 31.70
C ALA A 34 24.63 -7.78 32.10
N THR A 35 24.88 -8.76 31.24
CA THR A 35 25.82 -9.87 31.50
C THR A 35 27.17 -9.69 30.79
N LEU A 36 27.43 -8.53 30.17
CA LEU A 36 28.65 -8.26 29.38
C LEU A 36 28.90 -9.33 28.30
N SER A 37 27.83 -9.91 27.75
CA SER A 37 27.90 -11.03 26.80
C SER A 37 27.63 -10.59 25.36
N CYS A 38 27.61 -9.29 25.09
CA CYS A 38 27.44 -8.78 23.73
C CYS A 38 28.75 -8.98 22.94
N PRO A 39 28.71 -9.64 21.76
CA PRO A 39 29.90 -9.79 20.93
C PRO A 39 30.33 -8.43 20.37
N GLU A 40 31.60 -8.07 20.56
CA GLU A 40 32.19 -6.91 19.91
C GLU A 40 32.55 -7.27 18.46
N ALA A 41 31.97 -6.55 17.50
CA ALA A 41 32.33 -6.66 16.09
C ALA A 41 33.44 -5.64 15.79
N ASN A 42 34.67 -6.13 15.63
CA ASN A 42 35.82 -5.31 15.26
C ASN A 42 36.17 -5.57 13.80
N GLY A 43 36.40 -4.51 13.02
CA GLY A 43 36.86 -4.60 11.64
C GLY A 43 38.27 -4.04 11.53
N VAL A 44 39.20 -4.81 10.95
CA VAL A 44 40.53 -4.33 10.57
C VAL A 44 40.56 -4.18 9.05
N PHE A 45 41.04 -3.03 8.58
CA PHE A 45 41.25 -2.79 7.16
C PHE A 45 42.67 -3.24 6.79
N ASP A 46 42.80 -4.25 5.93
CA ASP A 46 44.06 -4.47 5.24
C ASP A 46 43.90 -4.90 3.77
N HIS A 47 44.83 -4.42 2.95
CA HIS A 47 45.01 -4.55 1.50
C HIS A 47 43.93 -5.30 0.68
N GLY A 48 42.76 -4.66 0.52
CA GLY A 48 41.80 -4.97 -0.55
C GLY A 48 40.65 -5.92 -0.19
N GLY A 49 40.52 -6.30 1.08
CA GLY A 49 39.39 -7.06 1.59
C GLY A 49 38.96 -6.61 2.99
N VAL A 50 37.69 -6.81 3.33
CA VAL A 50 37.16 -6.60 4.69
C VAL A 50 37.07 -7.96 5.37
N ASP A 51 37.79 -8.14 6.47
CA ASP A 51 37.67 -9.34 7.32
C ASP A 51 36.81 -9.00 8.55
N LEU A 52 35.74 -9.76 8.76
CA LEU A 52 34.78 -9.58 9.85
C LEU A 52 34.97 -10.72 10.85
N SER A 53 35.73 -10.48 11.91
CA SER A 53 35.84 -11.41 13.03
C SER A 53 34.83 -11.04 14.12
N ALA A 54 33.81 -11.89 14.34
CA ALA A 54 33.03 -11.88 15.57
C ALA A 54 33.82 -12.70 16.60
N GLY A 55 34.32 -12.03 17.65
CA GLY A 55 35.12 -12.67 18.69
C GLY A 55 34.28 -13.68 19.48
N PHE A 56 34.44 -14.96 19.19
CA PHE A 56 34.32 -16.01 20.18
C PHE A 56 35.74 -16.48 20.47
N ASP A 57 36.29 -16.14 21.63
CA ASP A 57 37.62 -16.57 22.05
C ASP A 57 37.66 -18.10 22.14
N SER A 58 38.04 -18.75 21.05
CA SER A 58 38.44 -20.16 21.03
C SER A 58 39.92 -20.19 20.71
N ASN A 59 40.71 -20.06 21.77
CA ASN A 59 42.16 -20.21 21.73
C ASN A 59 42.55 -21.57 21.10
N SER A 60 42.88 -21.55 19.82
CA SER A 60 43.59 -22.65 19.14
C SER A 60 44.43 -22.06 18.01
N GLY A 61 45.60 -21.56 18.40
CA GLY A 61 46.62 -21.10 17.45
C GLY A 61 47.11 -22.24 16.56
N GLY A 62 47.23 -21.95 15.27
CA GLY A 62 47.77 -22.86 14.26
C GLY A 62 48.08 -22.13 12.97
N GLY A 63 49.00 -21.16 13.00
CA GLY A 63 49.52 -20.51 11.81
C GLY A 63 50.44 -21.45 11.02
N GLY A 64 50.02 -21.82 9.81
CA GLY A 64 50.85 -22.55 8.84
C GLY A 64 51.66 -21.60 7.98
N GLY A 65 52.99 -21.65 8.10
CA GLY A 65 53.93 -21.06 7.15
C GLY A 65 54.27 -22.04 6.03
N ALA A 66 54.19 -21.58 4.78
CA ALA A 66 54.60 -22.32 3.58
C ALA A 66 56.11 -22.12 3.27
N PRO A 67 56.72 -22.93 2.37
CA PRO A 67 58.08 -23.49 2.55
C PRO A 67 59.17 -22.86 1.67
N PRO A 68 60.39 -23.44 1.67
CA PRO A 68 61.05 -23.68 0.39
C PRO A 68 61.77 -25.05 0.25
N GLY A 69 61.55 -25.70 -0.91
CA GLY A 69 62.62 -26.25 -1.76
C GLY A 69 63.31 -27.59 -1.45
N ALA A 70 62.96 -28.59 -2.29
CA ALA A 70 63.86 -29.42 -3.11
C ALA A 70 64.42 -30.79 -2.62
N ASP A 71 64.31 -31.74 -3.56
CA ASP A 71 65.15 -32.91 -3.89
C ASP A 71 64.86 -34.32 -3.32
N GLY A 72 64.34 -35.19 -4.21
CA GLY A 72 65.01 -36.43 -4.62
C GLY A 72 64.62 -37.75 -3.95
N GLY A 73 64.35 -38.77 -4.77
CA GLY A 73 64.60 -40.18 -4.39
C GLY A 73 63.48 -41.16 -4.67
N ALA A 74 63.79 -42.18 -5.47
CA ALA A 74 62.90 -43.16 -6.06
C ALA A 74 62.72 -44.45 -5.23
N GLN A 75 61.72 -45.21 -5.67
CA GLN A 75 61.69 -46.67 -5.78
C GLN A 75 60.83 -47.47 -4.79
N THR A 76 60.21 -48.47 -5.40
CA THR A 76 59.11 -49.36 -5.08
C THR A 76 59.46 -50.41 -4.03
N ASP A 77 58.48 -50.86 -3.24
CA ASP A 77 57.94 -52.23 -3.28
C ASP A 77 56.85 -52.49 -2.19
N GLU A 78 55.75 -53.09 -2.65
CA GLU A 78 54.87 -54.09 -2.00
C GLU A 78 53.93 -53.77 -0.79
N ASN A 79 52.66 -53.49 -1.15
CA ASN A 79 51.37 -54.12 -0.70
C ASN A 79 50.74 -53.79 0.69
N PRO A 80 49.42 -54.04 0.91
CA PRO A 80 48.18 -53.63 0.22
C PRO A 80 47.29 -52.71 1.09
N GLY A 81 46.45 -51.87 0.47
CA GLY A 81 45.23 -51.40 1.15
C GLY A 81 44.80 -49.96 0.87
N GLN A 82 43.55 -49.86 0.42
CA GLN A 82 42.64 -48.72 0.58
C GLN A 82 42.83 -47.54 -0.38
N ASN A 83 41.90 -47.53 -1.35
CA ASN A 83 41.42 -46.35 -2.04
C ASN A 83 41.17 -45.22 -1.03
N GLY A 84 41.89 -44.10 -1.18
CA GLY A 84 41.60 -42.83 -0.55
C GLY A 84 40.32 -42.25 -1.15
N ASP A 85 39.22 -42.81 -0.67
CA ASP A 85 37.84 -42.41 -0.90
C ASP A 85 37.62 -40.96 -0.48
N GLN A 86 36.63 -40.33 -1.09
CA GLN A 86 36.23 -38.96 -0.78
C GLN A 86 36.02 -38.82 0.73
N GLY A 87 36.64 -37.80 1.32
CA GLY A 87 36.60 -37.56 2.77
C GLY A 87 35.18 -37.48 3.28
N THR A 88 34.68 -38.61 3.77
CA THR A 88 33.47 -38.70 4.57
C THR A 88 33.80 -38.14 5.94
N VAL A 89 33.14 -37.04 6.30
CA VAL A 89 33.21 -36.54 7.67
C VAL A 89 32.42 -37.51 8.53
N ASN A 90 33.12 -38.36 9.30
CA ASN A 90 32.52 -39.14 10.37
C ASN A 90 32.13 -38.20 11.51
N VAL A 91 30.86 -37.77 11.51
CA VAL A 91 30.26 -37.09 12.65
C VAL A 91 29.80 -38.19 13.63
N ALA A 92 30.71 -38.61 14.51
CA ALA A 92 30.39 -39.43 15.67
C ALA A 92 30.10 -38.56 16.91
N ASP A 93 29.47 -37.40 16.70
CA ASP A 93 28.90 -36.60 17.80
C ASP A 93 27.37 -36.53 17.61
N PRO A 94 26.58 -37.14 18.50
CA PRO A 94 25.12 -37.16 18.40
C PRO A 94 24.46 -35.79 18.59
N LEU A 95 25.22 -34.70 18.79
CA LEU A 95 24.70 -33.34 18.96
C LEU A 95 25.07 -32.35 17.85
N VAL A 96 25.88 -32.74 16.86
CA VAL A 96 26.15 -31.88 15.71
C VAL A 96 25.03 -32.04 14.69
N ILE A 97 23.96 -31.28 14.89
CA ILE A 97 23.04 -30.98 13.80
C ILE A 97 23.78 -29.99 12.87
N VAL A 98 24.37 -30.47 11.77
CA VAL A 98 24.67 -29.60 10.63
C VAL A 98 23.34 -29.17 10.03
N ARG A 99 22.75 -28.14 10.65
CA ARG A 99 21.68 -27.36 10.05
C ARG A 99 22.37 -26.52 8.99
N ASP A 100 22.37 -27.02 7.76
CA ASP A 100 22.19 -26.12 6.62
C ASP A 100 20.67 -25.97 6.42
N PRO A 101 20.03 -24.82 6.79
CA PRO A 101 18.69 -24.58 6.28
C PRO A 101 18.51 -23.10 5.93
N PHE A 102 19.39 -22.51 5.12
CA PHE A 102 19.09 -21.22 4.49
C PHE A 102 18.89 -21.34 2.97
N PHE A 103 18.35 -22.47 2.51
CA PHE A 103 17.73 -22.49 1.18
C PHE A 103 16.44 -21.68 1.23
N VAL A 104 16.53 -20.39 0.88
CA VAL A 104 15.36 -19.57 0.58
C VAL A 104 14.77 -20.12 -0.72
N ASN A 105 13.77 -21.00 -0.59
CA ASN A 105 13.05 -21.55 -1.74
C ASN A 105 12.08 -20.49 -2.29
N CYS A 106 12.60 -19.57 -3.10
CA CYS A 106 11.77 -18.55 -3.74
C CYS A 106 10.85 -19.17 -4.78
N THR A 107 9.61 -18.68 -4.85
CA THR A 107 8.72 -19.04 -5.96
C THR A 107 9.17 -18.30 -7.22
N PRO A 108 9.40 -18.98 -8.37
CA PRO A 108 9.74 -18.31 -9.62
C PRO A 108 8.73 -17.22 -9.98
N GLY A 109 9.21 -16.04 -10.37
CA GLY A 109 8.35 -14.89 -10.70
C GLY A 109 7.82 -14.10 -9.50
N SER A 110 8.34 -14.35 -8.29
CA SER A 110 8.08 -13.54 -7.10
C SER A 110 9.40 -13.00 -6.50
N PRO A 111 9.36 -11.88 -5.76
CA PRO A 111 10.53 -11.39 -5.05
C PRO A 111 10.95 -12.38 -3.94
N CYS A 112 12.26 -12.55 -3.75
CA CYS A 112 12.85 -13.46 -2.77
C CYS A 112 12.82 -12.95 -1.31
N ASP A 113 12.20 -11.80 -1.06
CA ASP A 113 12.09 -11.21 0.27
C ASP A 113 10.68 -11.41 0.85
N PRO A 114 10.50 -12.27 1.89
CA PRO A 114 9.22 -12.48 2.53
C PRO A 114 8.74 -11.26 3.34
N SER A 115 9.65 -10.34 3.69
CA SER A 115 9.35 -9.13 4.47
C SER A 115 8.97 -7.92 3.60
N LEU A 116 9.03 -8.06 2.27
CA LEU A 116 8.70 -6.99 1.33
C LEU A 116 7.28 -6.45 1.59
N VAL A 117 7.18 -5.17 1.92
CA VAL A 117 5.91 -4.44 2.04
C VAL A 117 5.69 -3.61 0.78
N VAL A 118 4.55 -3.82 0.13
CA VAL A 118 4.12 -3.02 -1.03
C VAL A 118 3.20 -1.91 -0.53
N SER A 119 3.46 -0.70 -1.03
CA SER A 119 2.73 0.53 -0.74
C SER A 119 1.89 0.98 -1.95
N MET A 120 0.95 1.91 -1.75
CA MET A 120 0.17 2.48 -2.87
C MET A 120 1.06 3.17 -3.92
N SER A 121 2.19 3.76 -3.49
CA SER A 121 3.16 4.37 -4.40
C SER A 121 3.84 3.36 -5.33
N ASP A 122 3.85 2.07 -5.01
CA ASP A 122 4.43 1.05 -5.89
C ASP A 122 3.48 0.66 -7.04
N LEU A 123 2.20 1.05 -6.96
CA LEU A 123 1.18 0.76 -7.96
C LEU A 123 1.20 1.71 -9.16
N VAL A 124 2.29 2.44 -9.41
CA VAL A 124 2.39 3.43 -10.52
C VAL A 124 1.99 2.88 -11.89
N ASN A 125 2.24 1.59 -12.13
CA ASN A 125 1.94 0.92 -13.40
C ASN A 125 0.54 0.29 -13.43
N PHE A 126 -0.19 0.29 -12.31
CA PHE A 126 -1.51 -0.30 -12.19
C PHE A 126 -2.57 0.80 -12.12
N ARG A 127 -3.23 1.04 -13.25
CA ARG A 127 -4.34 2.00 -13.34
C ARG A 127 -5.67 1.30 -13.08
N PRO A 128 -6.44 1.70 -12.04
CA PRO A 128 -7.82 1.23 -11.86
C PRO A 128 -8.71 1.62 -13.04
N VAL A 129 -9.85 0.94 -13.18
CA VAL A 129 -10.96 1.40 -14.02
C VAL A 129 -11.46 2.73 -13.49
N VAL A 130 -11.67 3.69 -14.39
CA VAL A 130 -12.32 4.97 -14.05
C VAL A 130 -13.80 4.69 -13.72
N PRO A 131 -14.28 5.05 -12.52
CA PRO A 131 -15.67 4.87 -12.15
C PRO A 131 -16.58 5.81 -12.96
N THR A 132 -17.86 5.47 -13.06
CA THR A 132 -18.88 6.34 -13.66
C THR A 132 -19.90 6.77 -12.63
N GLN A 133 -20.57 7.90 -12.87
CA GLN A 133 -21.65 8.43 -12.04
C GLN A 133 -22.89 8.73 -12.87
N GLY A 134 -24.04 8.73 -12.20
CA GLY A 134 -25.33 9.12 -12.73
C GLY A 134 -26.13 9.90 -11.69
N MET A 135 -27.22 10.51 -12.13
CA MET A 135 -28.14 11.25 -11.28
C MET A 135 -29.59 11.09 -11.75
N GLU A 136 -30.51 11.22 -10.80
CA GLU A 136 -31.95 11.24 -11.04
C GLU A 136 -32.58 12.45 -10.34
N PRO A 137 -33.30 13.32 -11.07
CA PRO A 137 -33.45 13.30 -12.54
C PRO A 137 -32.14 13.59 -13.29
N ASN A 138 -32.02 13.09 -14.53
CA ASN A 138 -30.79 13.28 -15.30
C ASN A 138 -30.65 14.71 -15.84
N GLY A 139 -29.62 15.44 -15.39
CA GLY A 139 -29.26 16.76 -15.89
C GLY A 139 -30.01 17.94 -15.28
N TRP A 140 -30.95 17.70 -14.37
CA TRP A 140 -31.71 18.75 -13.71
C TRP A 140 -32.17 18.32 -12.31
N THR A 141 -32.50 19.31 -11.50
CA THR A 141 -32.98 19.14 -10.13
C THR A 141 -34.01 20.21 -9.76
N VAL A 142 -34.92 19.86 -8.84
CA VAL A 142 -35.89 20.80 -8.29
C VAL A 142 -35.36 21.35 -6.98
N ILE A 143 -35.31 22.67 -6.87
CA ILE A 143 -34.91 23.36 -5.64
C ILE A 143 -35.79 22.88 -4.48
N GLY A 144 -35.15 22.48 -3.38
CA GLY A 144 -35.81 21.99 -2.17
C GLY A 144 -36.27 20.54 -2.22
N LEU A 145 -36.03 19.79 -3.31
CA LEU A 145 -36.29 18.36 -3.39
C LEU A 145 -35.01 17.53 -3.49
N PRO A 146 -34.99 16.29 -2.96
CA PRO A 146 -33.85 15.38 -3.10
C PRO A 146 -33.57 15.03 -4.57
N THR A 147 -32.30 15.14 -4.94
CA THR A 147 -31.75 14.59 -6.18
C THR A 147 -30.95 13.36 -5.84
N ASN A 148 -31.21 12.23 -6.48
CA ASN A 148 -30.47 11.00 -6.24
C ASN A 148 -29.19 11.00 -7.09
N PHE A 149 -28.06 10.63 -6.50
CA PHE A 149 -26.80 10.40 -7.20
C PHE A 149 -26.37 8.96 -7.00
N PHE A 150 -25.80 8.33 -8.02
CA PHE A 150 -25.30 6.97 -7.88
C PHE A 150 -24.06 6.74 -8.74
N ALA A 151 -23.26 5.76 -8.36
CA ALA A 151 -21.97 5.44 -8.93
C ALA A 151 -21.93 3.99 -9.40
N ALA A 152 -21.30 3.76 -10.54
CA ALA A 152 -20.94 2.41 -10.98
C ALA A 152 -19.43 2.22 -10.81
N ALA A 153 -19.07 1.38 -9.85
CA ALA A 153 -17.72 0.94 -9.57
C ALA A 153 -17.76 -0.48 -9.02
N SER A 154 -16.88 -1.35 -9.47
CA SER A 154 -16.83 -2.75 -9.04
C SER A 154 -15.40 -3.22 -8.82
N ALA A 155 -15.26 -4.31 -8.07
CA ALA A 155 -13.99 -4.96 -7.85
C ALA A 155 -13.45 -5.53 -9.17
N HIS A 156 -12.17 -5.32 -9.45
CA HIS A 156 -11.54 -5.79 -10.67
C HIS A 156 -10.03 -6.02 -10.48
N THR A 157 -9.46 -6.86 -11.33
CA THR A 157 -8.03 -7.21 -11.30
C THR A 157 -7.30 -6.63 -12.52
N ARG A 158 -6.03 -6.27 -12.31
CA ARG A 158 -5.08 -5.86 -13.34
C ARG A 158 -3.80 -6.67 -13.20
N SER A 159 -3.32 -7.20 -14.32
CA SER A 159 -2.03 -7.88 -14.38
C SER A 159 -0.97 -6.92 -14.90
N GLY A 160 0.26 -7.02 -14.40
CA GLY A 160 1.34 -6.13 -14.78
C GLY A 160 2.64 -6.44 -14.05
N LEU A 161 3.60 -5.52 -14.11
CA LEU A 161 4.84 -5.61 -13.36
C LEU A 161 4.75 -4.75 -12.11
N LEU A 162 4.93 -5.38 -10.96
CA LEU A 162 5.07 -4.72 -9.66
C LEU A 162 6.49 -4.95 -9.18
N LEU A 163 7.27 -3.88 -9.01
CA LEU A 163 8.67 -3.94 -8.59
C LEU A 163 9.54 -4.86 -9.48
N GLY A 164 9.21 -4.92 -10.77
CA GLY A 164 9.91 -5.75 -11.77
C GLY A 164 9.42 -7.19 -11.88
N PHE A 165 8.49 -7.63 -11.03
CA PHE A 165 7.95 -9.00 -11.04
C PHE A 165 6.52 -9.06 -11.59
N PRO A 166 6.15 -10.12 -12.33
CA PRO A 166 4.77 -10.36 -12.74
C PRO A 166 3.84 -10.47 -11.54
N ALA A 167 2.84 -9.60 -11.50
CA ALA A 167 1.89 -9.50 -10.41
C ALA A 167 0.48 -9.24 -10.91
N GLU A 168 -0.48 -9.54 -10.04
CA GLU A 168 -1.86 -9.12 -10.19
C GLU A 168 -2.24 -8.21 -9.03
N VAL A 169 -2.96 -7.13 -9.35
CA VAL A 169 -3.49 -6.17 -8.38
C VAL A 169 -4.99 -6.13 -8.52
N ARG A 170 -5.69 -6.41 -7.41
CA ARG A 170 -7.14 -6.32 -7.28
C ARG A 170 -7.49 -5.01 -6.60
N PHE A 171 -8.30 -4.21 -7.28
CA PHE A 171 -8.90 -2.98 -6.76
C PHE A 171 -10.33 -3.25 -6.34
N THR A 172 -10.71 -2.77 -5.15
CA THR A 172 -12.07 -2.91 -4.60
C THR A 172 -12.55 -1.54 -4.09
N PRO A 173 -13.70 -1.02 -4.56
CA PRO A 173 -14.26 0.23 -4.05
C PRO A 173 -14.47 0.14 -2.53
N ALA A 174 -13.99 1.14 -1.80
CA ALA A 174 -14.06 1.22 -0.34
C ALA A 174 -14.79 2.47 0.16
N GLY A 175 -14.94 3.51 -0.68
CA GLY A 175 -15.68 4.72 -0.34
C GLY A 175 -15.97 5.58 -1.56
N TYR A 176 -17.00 6.42 -1.44
CA TYR A 176 -17.49 7.33 -2.47
C TYR A 176 -17.59 8.73 -1.88
N ARG A 177 -16.98 9.71 -2.55
CA ARG A 177 -16.98 11.12 -2.13
C ARG A 177 -17.53 11.99 -3.23
N TRP A 178 -18.50 12.82 -2.89
CA TRP A 178 -19.23 13.69 -3.80
C TRP A 178 -18.92 15.15 -3.50
N ALA A 179 -18.71 15.94 -4.55
CA ALA A 179 -18.77 17.39 -4.50
C ALA A 179 -19.92 17.84 -5.40
N TYR A 180 -20.94 18.48 -4.83
CA TYR A 180 -22.20 18.78 -5.54
C TYR A 180 -22.16 20.09 -6.33
N GLY A 181 -21.08 20.85 -6.22
CA GLY A 181 -20.87 22.08 -7.00
C GLY A 181 -21.50 23.34 -6.40
N ASP A 182 -22.34 23.21 -5.36
CA ASP A 182 -22.91 24.30 -4.57
C ASP A 182 -22.11 24.59 -3.28
N GLY A 183 -20.95 23.95 -3.12
CA GLY A 183 -20.09 24.03 -1.93
C GLY A 183 -20.35 22.90 -0.93
N ALA A 184 -21.43 22.13 -1.08
CA ALA A 184 -21.66 20.94 -0.26
C ALA A 184 -20.87 19.73 -0.77
N THR A 185 -20.55 18.83 0.16
CA THR A 185 -19.90 17.55 -0.12
C THR A 185 -20.62 16.42 0.59
N GLY A 186 -20.61 15.23 -0.01
CA GLY A 186 -21.21 14.01 0.54
C GLY A 186 -20.22 12.85 0.57
N GLY A 187 -20.51 11.86 1.41
CA GLY A 187 -19.73 10.63 1.49
C GLY A 187 -20.62 9.42 1.73
N SER A 188 -20.30 8.29 1.10
CA SER A 188 -21.01 7.03 1.30
C SER A 188 -20.06 5.83 1.23
N ALA A 189 -20.40 4.76 1.95
CA ALA A 189 -19.71 3.47 1.86
C ALA A 189 -20.09 2.70 0.58
N THR A 190 -21.23 3.03 -0.02
CA THR A 190 -21.73 2.39 -1.26
C THR A 190 -21.93 3.43 -2.35
N GLY A 191 -21.98 2.96 -3.60
CA GLY A 191 -22.23 3.83 -4.75
C GLY A 191 -23.67 4.34 -4.85
N GLY A 192 -24.56 4.01 -3.91
CA GLY A 192 -25.99 4.23 -4.09
C GLY A 192 -26.58 3.32 -5.18
N ALA A 193 -27.83 3.59 -5.55
CA ALA A 193 -28.55 2.90 -6.62
C ALA A 193 -29.64 3.83 -7.17
N SER A 194 -30.19 3.47 -8.35
CA SER A 194 -31.32 4.19 -8.93
C SER A 194 -32.56 4.10 -8.03
N TRP A 195 -33.48 5.06 -8.12
CA TRP A 195 -34.77 4.96 -7.44
C TRP A 195 -35.53 3.70 -7.84
N ALA A 196 -35.43 3.29 -9.12
CA ALA A 196 -36.05 2.07 -9.62
C ALA A 196 -35.49 0.81 -8.92
N ASP A 197 -34.17 0.68 -8.79
CA ASP A 197 -33.54 -0.44 -8.09
C ASP A 197 -33.88 -0.46 -6.59
N LEU A 198 -34.03 0.73 -6.00
CA LEU A 198 -34.43 0.91 -4.60
C LEU A 198 -35.94 0.77 -4.37
N HIS A 199 -36.74 0.66 -5.44
CA HIS A 199 -38.20 0.64 -5.39
C HIS A 199 -38.78 1.88 -4.69
N LEU A 200 -38.18 3.04 -4.93
CA LEU A 200 -38.58 4.33 -4.38
C LEU A 200 -39.25 5.20 -5.44
N PRO A 201 -40.23 6.04 -5.08
CA PRO A 201 -40.75 7.05 -5.99
C PRO A 201 -39.72 8.16 -6.25
N GLU A 202 -39.90 8.88 -7.36
CA GLU A 202 -39.07 10.04 -7.68
C GLU A 202 -39.05 11.07 -6.55
N PHE A 203 -37.90 11.72 -6.37
CA PHE A 203 -37.60 12.68 -5.31
C PHE A 203 -37.58 12.09 -3.89
N SER A 204 -37.49 10.76 -3.75
CA SER A 204 -37.20 10.14 -2.45
C SER A 204 -35.76 10.39 -2.02
N GLU A 205 -35.57 10.61 -0.73
CA GLU A 205 -34.23 10.67 -0.12
C GLU A 205 -33.55 9.29 -0.21
N THR A 206 -32.27 9.29 -0.57
CA THR A 206 -31.40 8.10 -0.62
C THR A 206 -30.10 8.38 0.14
N ALA A 207 -29.32 7.34 0.42
CA ALA A 207 -28.02 7.46 1.09
C ALA A 207 -27.02 8.37 0.34
N THR A 208 -27.24 8.63 -0.94
CA THR A 208 -26.39 9.43 -1.82
C THR A 208 -27.16 10.60 -2.42
N SER A 209 -28.32 10.95 -1.88
CA SER A 209 -29.10 12.09 -2.35
C SER A 209 -28.54 13.43 -1.86
N HIS A 210 -28.85 14.51 -2.58
CA HIS A 210 -28.54 15.89 -2.20
C HIS A 210 -29.66 16.83 -2.63
N THR A 211 -29.90 17.87 -1.83
CA THR A 211 -30.96 18.86 -2.05
C THR A 211 -30.35 20.24 -2.29
N TYR A 212 -30.57 20.78 -3.49
CA TYR A 212 -30.11 22.12 -3.84
C TYR A 212 -31.09 23.19 -3.35
N LEU A 213 -30.57 24.30 -2.83
CA LEU A 213 -31.37 25.42 -2.32
C LEU A 213 -31.41 26.63 -3.26
N ASP A 214 -30.44 26.74 -4.15
CA ASP A 214 -30.30 27.86 -5.08
C ASP A 214 -30.51 27.41 -6.53
N ALA A 215 -31.03 28.31 -7.36
CA ALA A 215 -31.10 28.10 -8.81
C ALA A 215 -29.72 28.30 -9.43
N GLY A 216 -29.36 27.45 -10.40
CA GLY A 216 -28.06 27.56 -11.04
C GLY A 216 -27.68 26.34 -11.87
N ASP A 217 -26.51 26.41 -12.49
CA ASP A 217 -25.84 25.25 -13.10
C ASP A 217 -24.76 24.77 -12.13
N PHE A 218 -24.80 23.49 -11.79
CA PHE A 218 -23.85 22.87 -10.87
C PHE A 218 -23.06 21.77 -11.57
N VAL A 219 -21.76 21.68 -11.25
CA VAL A 219 -20.87 20.60 -11.70
C VAL A 219 -20.67 19.64 -10.55
N ILE A 220 -21.12 18.40 -10.73
CA ILE A 220 -21.05 17.34 -9.73
C ILE A 220 -19.85 16.45 -10.04
N ALA A 221 -18.98 16.30 -9.05
CA ALA A 221 -17.79 15.45 -9.14
C ALA A 221 -17.86 14.31 -8.13
N LEU A 222 -17.60 13.10 -8.60
CA LEU A 222 -17.44 11.90 -7.80
C LEU A 222 -15.96 11.51 -7.75
N THR A 223 -15.49 11.12 -6.56
CA THR A 223 -14.23 10.38 -6.37
C THR A 223 -14.51 9.07 -5.66
N VAL A 224 -14.03 7.96 -6.23
CA VAL A 224 -14.10 6.64 -5.59
C VAL A 224 -12.75 6.30 -5.01
N ASP A 225 -12.74 5.94 -3.72
CA ASP A 225 -11.54 5.49 -3.02
C ASP A 225 -11.45 3.97 -3.11
N TYR A 226 -10.42 3.45 -3.77
CA TYR A 226 -10.18 2.02 -3.93
C TYR A 226 -9.20 1.50 -2.89
N SER A 227 -9.55 0.40 -2.24
CA SER A 227 -8.56 -0.46 -1.58
C SER A 227 -7.86 -1.35 -2.60
N ALA A 228 -6.62 -1.74 -2.32
CA ALA A 228 -5.84 -2.58 -3.22
C ALA A 228 -5.27 -3.81 -2.50
N GLN A 229 -5.24 -4.93 -3.22
CA GLN A 229 -4.57 -6.15 -2.82
C GLN A 229 -3.73 -6.64 -3.99
N TYR A 230 -2.61 -7.30 -3.73
CA TYR A 230 -1.73 -7.83 -4.77
C TYR A 230 -1.35 -9.27 -4.52
N ARG A 231 -0.90 -9.95 -5.59
CA ARG A 231 -0.21 -11.23 -5.49
C ARG A 231 0.86 -11.35 -6.57
N PHE A 232 1.93 -12.05 -6.25
CA PHE A 232 2.97 -12.46 -7.19
C PHE A 232 2.79 -13.94 -7.53
N ALA A 233 3.03 -14.34 -8.78
CA ALA A 233 3.12 -15.76 -9.17
C ALA A 233 2.02 -16.69 -8.59
N GLY A 234 0.77 -16.22 -8.50
CA GLY A 234 -0.36 -17.01 -7.96
C GLY A 234 -0.35 -17.24 -6.45
N GLN A 235 0.55 -16.60 -5.70
CA GLN A 235 0.60 -16.60 -4.24
C GLN A 235 -0.70 -16.04 -3.62
N PRO A 236 -0.93 -16.22 -2.31
CA PRO A 236 -2.07 -15.60 -1.63
C PRO A 236 -2.12 -14.08 -1.79
N TRP A 237 -3.33 -13.52 -1.81
CA TRP A 237 -3.53 -12.07 -1.86
C TRP A 237 -3.01 -11.39 -0.59
N ARG A 238 -2.23 -10.33 -0.77
CA ARG A 238 -1.68 -9.48 0.30
C ARG A 238 -2.31 -8.09 0.21
N GLY A 239 -2.69 -7.52 1.36
CA GLY A 239 -3.26 -6.18 1.42
C GLY A 239 -2.20 -5.09 1.23
N ILE A 240 -2.61 -3.97 0.64
CA ILE A 240 -1.84 -2.73 0.58
C ILE A 240 -2.52 -1.73 1.51
N GLY A 241 -1.76 -1.11 2.41
CA GLY A 241 -2.29 -0.10 3.31
C GLY A 241 -2.69 1.18 2.56
N GLY A 242 -3.82 1.77 2.96
CA GLY A 242 -4.34 3.02 2.39
C GLY A 242 -5.39 2.80 1.29
N THR A 243 -5.73 3.88 0.59
CA THR A 243 -6.65 3.88 -0.55
C THR A 243 -6.07 4.69 -1.71
N LEU A 244 -6.53 4.39 -2.92
CA LEU A 244 -6.24 5.12 -4.14
C LEU A 244 -7.50 5.86 -4.60
N ALA A 245 -7.44 7.18 -4.62
CA ALA A 245 -8.55 8.03 -5.06
C ALA A 245 -8.60 8.10 -6.59
N VAL A 246 -9.75 7.76 -7.19
CA VAL A 246 -9.96 7.79 -8.63
C VAL A 246 -11.19 8.66 -8.93
N PRO A 247 -11.02 9.82 -9.61
CA PRO A 247 -12.14 10.67 -9.99
C PRO A 247 -12.94 10.03 -11.14
N ALA A 248 -14.27 10.18 -11.09
CA ALA A 248 -15.16 9.91 -12.21
C ALA A 248 -15.24 11.12 -13.15
N ASN A 249 -15.80 10.93 -14.34
CA ASN A 249 -16.14 12.05 -15.22
C ASN A 249 -17.22 12.93 -14.58
N PRO A 250 -17.05 14.27 -14.51
CA PRO A 250 -18.04 15.16 -13.92
C PRO A 250 -19.35 15.16 -14.71
N ILE A 251 -20.48 15.37 -14.03
CA ILE A 251 -21.79 15.57 -14.62
C ILE A 251 -22.33 16.95 -14.26
N THR A 252 -23.29 17.47 -15.01
CA THR A 252 -23.86 18.80 -14.78
C THR A 252 -25.35 18.71 -14.49
N ALA A 253 -25.84 19.53 -13.56
CA ALA A 253 -27.25 19.65 -13.25
C ALA A 253 -27.73 21.11 -13.27
N ARG A 254 -28.90 21.35 -13.87
CA ARG A 254 -29.61 22.62 -13.75
C ARG A 254 -30.59 22.56 -12.59
N ALA A 255 -30.39 23.40 -11.57
CA ALA A 255 -31.36 23.60 -10.50
C ALA A 255 -32.38 24.68 -10.86
N GLY A 256 -33.66 24.36 -10.69
CA GLY A 256 -34.75 25.29 -10.92
C GLY A 256 -35.99 24.99 -10.09
N THR A 257 -36.98 25.87 -10.15
CA THR A 257 -38.28 25.64 -9.52
C THR A 257 -39.19 24.85 -10.46
N ALA A 258 -39.85 23.82 -9.94
CA ALA A 258 -40.95 23.19 -10.67
C ALA A 258 -42.20 24.09 -10.64
N ARG A 259 -42.83 24.28 -11.80
CA ARG A 259 -44.16 24.90 -11.91
C ARG A 259 -45.10 23.88 -12.51
N THR A 260 -46.17 23.54 -11.81
CA THR A 260 -47.24 22.74 -12.37
C THR A 260 -48.13 23.65 -13.21
N VAL A 261 -48.39 23.25 -14.46
CA VAL A 261 -49.41 23.86 -15.30
C VAL A 261 -50.52 22.86 -15.50
N LEU A 262 -51.77 23.32 -15.43
CA LEU A 262 -52.93 22.50 -15.75
C LEU A 262 -52.94 22.26 -17.26
N VAL A 263 -52.90 21.00 -17.66
CA VAL A 263 -53.01 20.56 -19.04
C VAL A 263 -54.44 20.08 -19.28
N ASP A 264 -54.99 20.34 -20.47
CA ASP A 264 -56.38 20.02 -20.79
C ASP A 264 -56.66 18.50 -20.71
N ARG A 265 -55.66 17.66 -21.05
CA ARG A 265 -55.76 16.18 -21.08
C ARG A 265 -54.43 15.50 -20.81
N GLU A 266 -54.49 14.25 -20.36
CA GLU A 266 -53.34 13.33 -20.21
C GLU A 266 -52.58 13.09 -21.54
N CYS A 267 -51.27 12.84 -21.47
CA CYS A 267 -50.41 12.68 -22.66
C CYS A 267 -50.77 11.49 -23.54
N THR A 268 -51.37 10.46 -22.97
CA THR A 268 -51.90 9.32 -23.73
C THR A 268 -53.10 9.70 -24.61
N ARG A 269 -53.80 10.79 -24.27
CA ARG A 269 -55.02 11.24 -24.97
C ARG A 269 -54.82 12.51 -25.79
N ASN A 270 -53.86 13.35 -25.44
CA ASN A 270 -53.40 14.47 -26.25
C ASN A 270 -51.86 14.52 -26.30
N PRO A 271 -51.23 13.66 -27.11
CA PRO A 271 -49.76 13.57 -27.19
C PRO A 271 -49.10 14.82 -27.79
N SER A 272 -49.87 15.76 -28.33
CA SER A 272 -49.38 17.07 -28.80
C SER A 272 -49.75 18.21 -27.84
N GLY A 273 -50.24 17.88 -26.65
CA GLY A 273 -50.60 18.86 -25.62
C GLY A 273 -49.37 19.43 -24.91
N PRO A 274 -49.47 20.65 -24.35
CA PRO A 274 -48.39 21.19 -23.50
C PRO A 274 -48.09 20.22 -22.35
N GLY A 275 -46.81 19.86 -22.14
CA GLY A 275 -46.40 18.92 -21.07
C GLY A 275 -46.32 17.45 -21.49
N CYS A 276 -46.52 17.20 -22.78
CA CYS A 276 -46.28 15.97 -23.53
C CYS A 276 -45.36 16.34 -24.71
#